data_AF-A0A8S3U935-F1
#
_entry.id   AF-A0A8S3U935-F1
#
_cell.length_a   1.000
_cell.length_b   1.000
_cell.length_c   1.000
_cell.angle_alpha   90.00
_cell.angle_beta   90.00
_cell.angle_gamma   90.00
#
_symmetry.space_group_name_H-M   'P 1'
#
loop_
_entity.id
_entity.type
_entity.pdbx_description
1 polymer ?
#
loop_
_entity_poly.entity_id
_entity_poly.type
_entity_poly.pdbx_seq_one_letter_code
_entity_poly.pdbx_strand_id
1 'polypeptide(L)'
;MEGHWNYQPCRNGHPFPMRKADTCKYCGKTLDVFTYHRCYAVNAYCYKCRHPGHFARMCSFHVKSCENPKPKKKSKSKSKIQRDCERMRKFIEKKQMSQFPFQELEDKELSAFTCSTQDESVKQQLNKLKASHQNSLKEIALLKFENSKLDTVVKDNVILRNNLDKVNLERLEHGRIIQKIEHELAEHTSTRGNLRHHAGCRRLKLDHHFVASR
;
A
#
# COMPACT_ATOMS: atom_id res chain seq x y z
N MET A 1 18.64 -26.79 30.15
CA MET A 1 17.22 -27.15 29.98
C MET A 1 17.01 -27.48 28.51
N GLU A 2 17.28 -28.73 28.15
CA GLU A 2 17.16 -29.25 26.78
C GLU A 2 15.76 -29.85 26.62
N GLY A 3 14.97 -29.28 25.72
CA GLY A 3 13.59 -29.72 25.46
C GLY A 3 13.57 -30.94 24.56
N HIS A 4 13.44 -32.13 25.15
CA HIS A 4 13.11 -33.36 24.44
C HIS A 4 11.68 -33.30 23.89
N TRP A 5 11.54 -33.25 22.57
CA TRP A 5 10.26 -33.49 21.90
C TRP A 5 10.00 -34.99 21.87
N ASN A 6 9.10 -35.44 22.74
CA ASN A 6 8.70 -36.83 22.83
C ASN A 6 7.75 -37.16 21.66
N TYR A 7 8.30 -37.70 20.57
CA TYR A 7 7.53 -38.13 19.40
C TYR A 7 6.89 -39.49 19.71
N GLN A 8 5.59 -39.53 19.98
CA GLN A 8 4.85 -40.78 20.13
C GLN A 8 4.59 -41.41 18.76
N PRO A 9 5.12 -42.61 18.45
CA PRO A 9 4.74 -43.33 17.24
C PRO A 9 3.29 -43.84 17.35
N CYS A 10 2.53 -43.70 16.26
CA CYS A 10 1.16 -44.18 16.17
C CYS A 10 1.11 -45.71 16.37
N ARG A 11 0.31 -46.18 17.35
CA ARG A 11 0.24 -47.58 17.84
C ARG A 11 -0.42 -48.60 16.91
N ASN A 12 -0.76 -48.27 15.67
CA ASN A 12 -1.47 -49.20 14.79
C ASN A 12 -0.54 -49.69 13.67
N GLY A 13 0.24 -50.72 13.99
CA GLY A 13 1.15 -51.42 13.09
C GLY A 13 0.43 -52.24 12.03
N HIS A 14 -0.20 -51.56 11.06
CA HIS A 14 -0.51 -52.20 9.78
C HIS A 14 0.71 -52.03 8.86
N PRO A 15 1.31 -53.13 8.34
CA PRO A 15 2.21 -53.01 7.21
C PRO A 15 1.38 -52.47 6.04
N PHE A 16 1.56 -51.19 5.71
CA PHE A 16 0.95 -50.63 4.51
C PHE A 16 1.39 -51.50 3.33
N PRO A 17 0.46 -52.05 2.53
CA PRO A 17 0.83 -52.78 1.33
C PRO A 17 1.70 -51.84 0.50
N MET A 18 2.97 -52.22 0.30
CA MET A 18 3.90 -51.46 -0.52
C MET A 18 3.32 -51.38 -1.92
N ARG A 19 2.70 -50.24 -2.22
CA ARG A 19 2.16 -49.97 -3.55
C ARG A 19 3.36 -49.91 -4.51
N LYS A 20 3.19 -50.53 -5.67
CA LYS A 20 4.10 -50.51 -6.83
C LYS A 20 4.71 -49.12 -6.95
N ALA A 21 6.04 -49.05 -7.12
CA ALA A 21 6.84 -47.82 -7.14
C ALA A 21 6.05 -46.59 -7.61
N ASP A 22 5.65 -45.74 -6.65
CA ASP A 22 4.90 -44.53 -6.96
C ASP A 22 5.84 -43.59 -7.73
N THR A 23 5.65 -43.45 -9.03
CA THR A 23 6.33 -42.40 -9.81
C THR A 23 5.85 -41.03 -9.33
N CYS A 24 6.75 -40.05 -9.13
CA CYS A 24 6.33 -38.67 -8.82
C CYS A 24 5.41 -38.18 -9.94
N LYS A 25 4.13 -37.88 -9.63
CA LYS A 25 3.14 -37.37 -10.60
C LYS A 25 3.60 -36.13 -11.38
N TYR A 26 4.61 -35.41 -10.89
CA TYR A 26 5.08 -34.16 -11.47
C TYR A 26 6.37 -34.29 -12.29
N CYS A 27 7.28 -35.22 -11.97
CA CYS A 27 8.53 -35.40 -12.73
C CYS A 27 8.66 -36.76 -13.42
N GLY A 28 7.73 -37.69 -13.19
CA GLY A 28 7.73 -39.02 -13.76
C GLY A 28 8.79 -39.98 -13.22
N LYS A 29 9.71 -39.53 -12.36
CA LYS A 29 10.75 -40.39 -11.78
C LYS A 29 10.15 -41.38 -10.79
N THR A 30 10.53 -42.65 -10.91
CA THR A 30 10.26 -43.70 -9.92
C THR A 30 10.94 -43.34 -8.60
N LEU A 31 10.16 -43.33 -7.53
CA LEU A 31 10.66 -43.08 -6.19
C LEU A 31 11.21 -44.38 -5.61
N ASP A 32 12.52 -44.47 -5.42
CA ASP A 32 13.06 -45.51 -4.56
C ASP A 32 12.57 -45.27 -3.13
N VAL A 33 12.07 -46.35 -2.53
CA VAL A 33 11.23 -46.40 -1.32
C VAL A 33 11.79 -45.60 -0.14
N PHE A 34 13.10 -45.35 -0.09
CA PHE A 34 13.77 -44.72 1.04
C PHE A 34 14.35 -43.32 0.77
N THR A 35 14.23 -42.81 -0.45
CA THR A 35 14.74 -41.47 -0.79
C THR A 35 13.61 -40.46 -0.84
N TYR A 36 13.61 -39.51 0.11
CA TYR A 36 12.76 -38.32 0.08
C TYR A 36 13.01 -37.55 -1.22
N HIS A 37 12.22 -37.84 -2.24
CA HIS A 37 12.32 -37.15 -3.51
C HIS A 37 11.71 -35.76 -3.38
N ARG A 38 12.59 -34.78 -3.22
CA ARG A 38 12.29 -33.36 -3.37
C ARG A 38 12.01 -33.07 -4.85
N CYS A 39 10.81 -33.42 -5.31
CA CYS A 39 10.27 -33.17 -6.65
C CYS A 39 10.04 -31.65 -6.85
N TYR A 40 11.12 -30.86 -6.94
CA TYR A 40 11.01 -29.44 -7.26
C TYR A 40 10.84 -29.28 -8.75
N ALA A 41 9.60 -29.41 -9.25
CA ALA A 41 9.09 -28.70 -10.43
C ALA A 41 10.11 -28.46 -11.58
N VAL A 42 10.97 -29.44 -11.91
CA VAL A 42 12.16 -29.20 -12.75
C VAL A 42 11.74 -28.71 -14.14
N ASN A 43 10.58 -29.15 -14.61
CA ASN A 43 9.97 -28.75 -15.88
C ASN A 43 8.66 -27.96 -15.71
N ALA A 44 8.27 -27.62 -14.48
CA ALA A 44 7.04 -26.85 -14.25
C ALA A 44 7.37 -25.37 -14.12
N TYR A 45 6.81 -24.57 -15.04
CA TYR A 45 6.89 -23.12 -14.99
C TYR A 45 5.98 -22.58 -13.88
N CYS A 46 6.53 -21.74 -13.01
CA CYS A 46 5.75 -21.03 -12.01
C CYS A 46 4.78 -20.07 -12.70
N TYR A 47 3.47 -20.20 -12.49
CA TYR A 47 2.51 -19.30 -13.13
C TYR A 47 2.59 -17.84 -12.64
N LYS A 48 3.29 -17.56 -11.53
CA LYS A 48 3.49 -16.18 -11.03
C LYS A 48 4.62 -15.45 -11.74
N CYS A 49 5.79 -16.08 -11.87
CA CYS A 49 6.99 -15.44 -12.44
C CYS A 49 7.43 -16.04 -13.79
N ARG A 50 6.76 -17.09 -14.26
CA ARG A 50 7.08 -17.83 -15.49
C ARG A 50 8.50 -18.40 -15.57
N HIS A 51 9.18 -18.57 -14.43
CA HIS A 51 10.44 -19.28 -14.35
C HIS A 51 10.23 -20.76 -13.95
N PRO A 52 10.98 -21.71 -14.54
CA PRO A 52 10.92 -23.12 -14.16
C PRO A 52 11.57 -23.37 -12.79
N GLY A 53 11.42 -24.58 -12.24
CA GLY A 53 12.16 -25.03 -11.05
C GLY A 53 11.46 -24.79 -9.71
N HIS A 54 10.26 -24.21 -9.68
CA HIS A 54 9.48 -24.07 -8.44
C HIS A 54 7.97 -23.95 -8.67
N PHE A 55 7.18 -24.30 -7.66
CA PHE A 55 5.75 -24.04 -7.65
C PHE A 55 5.44 -22.61 -7.21
N ALA A 56 4.34 -22.02 -7.69
CA ALA A 56 3.95 -20.66 -7.35
C ALA A 56 3.75 -20.36 -5.85
N ARG A 57 3.48 -21.39 -5.04
CA ARG A 57 3.42 -21.28 -3.57
C ARG A 57 4.80 -21.13 -2.91
N MET A 58 5.86 -21.55 -3.60
CA MET A 58 7.26 -21.43 -3.21
C MET A 58 8.01 -20.37 -4.05
N CYS A 59 7.27 -19.54 -4.79
CA CYS A 59 7.85 -18.47 -5.61
C CYS A 59 8.46 -17.41 -4.70
N SER A 60 9.79 -17.40 -4.61
CA SER A 60 10.59 -16.40 -3.89
C SER A 60 10.56 -15.03 -4.55
N PHE A 61 10.11 -14.95 -5.81
CA PHE A 61 9.54 -13.75 -6.42
C PHE A 61 8.23 -13.38 -5.70
N HIS A 62 8.35 -13.00 -4.43
CA HIS A 62 7.49 -11.96 -3.91
C HIS A 62 7.88 -10.73 -4.71
N VAL A 63 7.08 -10.44 -5.73
CA VAL A 63 7.12 -9.16 -6.40
C VAL A 63 6.92 -8.13 -5.28
N LYS A 64 8.02 -7.60 -4.75
CA LYS A 64 8.09 -6.24 -4.23
C LYS A 64 7.96 -5.32 -5.45
N SER A 65 6.91 -5.51 -6.25
CA SER A 65 6.39 -4.44 -7.08
C SER A 65 5.82 -3.48 -6.06
N CYS A 66 6.69 -2.55 -5.68
CA CYS A 66 6.39 -1.28 -5.04
C CYS A 66 5.58 -0.40 -6.02
N GLU A 67 4.60 -0.98 -6.70
CA GLU A 67 3.50 -0.31 -7.35
C GLU A 67 2.26 -0.85 -6.66
N ASN A 68 1.97 -0.23 -5.51
CA ASN A 68 0.71 -0.26 -4.78
C ASN A 68 -0.22 -1.42 -5.16
N PRO A 69 -0.15 -2.60 -4.50
CA PRO A 69 -1.29 -3.50 -4.52
C PRO A 69 -2.46 -2.70 -3.96
N LYS A 70 -3.35 -2.21 -4.84
CA LYS A 70 -4.61 -1.59 -4.43
C LYS A 70 -5.19 -2.52 -3.37
N PRO A 71 -5.34 -2.11 -2.10
CA PRO A 71 -5.83 -2.99 -1.07
C PRO A 71 -7.25 -3.38 -1.44
N LYS A 72 -7.42 -4.52 -2.13
CA LYS A 72 -8.74 -5.10 -2.45
C LYS A 72 -9.36 -5.76 -1.22
N LYS A 73 -8.83 -5.50 -0.02
CA LYS A 73 -9.63 -5.61 1.19
C LYS A 73 -10.51 -4.37 1.19
N LYS A 74 -11.76 -4.50 0.70
CA LYS A 74 -12.80 -3.50 0.93
C LYS A 74 -12.70 -3.12 2.41
N SER A 75 -12.22 -1.91 2.70
CA SER A 75 -12.16 -1.43 4.07
C SER A 75 -13.57 -1.61 4.61
N LYS A 76 -13.71 -2.31 5.73
CA LYS A 76 -15.02 -2.44 6.38
C LYS A 76 -15.57 -1.02 6.51
N SER A 77 -16.82 -0.80 6.11
CA SER A 77 -17.43 0.52 6.24
C SER A 77 -17.29 0.99 7.70
N LYS A 78 -17.14 2.31 7.92
CA LYS A 78 -17.03 2.87 9.28
C LYS A 78 -18.16 2.36 10.19
N SER A 79 -19.37 2.24 9.64
CA SER A 79 -20.54 1.62 10.31
C SER A 79 -20.33 0.15 10.69
N LYS A 80 -19.69 -0.67 9.84
CA LYS A 80 -19.37 -2.06 10.19
C LYS A 80 -18.32 -2.16 11.29
N ILE A 81 -17.29 -1.31 11.25
CA ILE A 81 -16.28 -1.23 12.30
C ILE A 81 -16.93 -0.85 13.64
N GLN A 82 -17.78 0.18 13.65
CA GLN A 82 -18.50 0.60 14.84
C GLN A 82 -19.40 -0.51 15.42
N ARG A 83 -20.15 -1.22 14.57
CA ARG A 83 -20.96 -2.38 15.02
C ARG A 83 -20.11 -3.54 15.55
N ASP A 84 -18.94 -3.79 14.98
CA ASP A 84 -18.02 -4.82 15.47
C ASP A 84 -17.44 -4.41 16.84
N CYS A 85 -17.05 -3.14 17.03
CA CYS A 85 -16.60 -2.62 18.32
C CYS A 85 -17.70 -2.68 19.39
N GLU A 86 -18.93 -2.29 19.06
CA GLU A 86 -20.07 -2.33 19.98
C GLU A 86 -20.39 -3.78 20.41
N ARG A 87 -20.35 -4.73 19.46
CA ARG A 87 -20.53 -6.16 19.77
C ARG A 87 -19.45 -6.69 20.71
N MET A 88 -18.20 -6.27 20.51
CA MET A 88 -17.09 -6.66 21.39
C MET A 88 -17.25 -6.06 22.79
N ARG A 89 -17.63 -4.77 22.89
CA ARG A 89 -17.89 -4.11 24.18
C ARG A 89 -19.01 -4.82 24.95
N LYS A 90 -20.15 -5.07 24.30
CA LYS A 90 -21.26 -5.82 24.90
C LYS A 90 -20.89 -7.25 25.28
N PHE A 91 -20.03 -7.90 24.49
CA PHE A 91 -19.51 -9.22 24.85
C PHE A 91 -18.70 -9.15 26.13
N ILE A 92 -17.75 -8.20 26.25
CA ILE A 92 -16.92 -8.01 27.45
C ILE A 92 -17.78 -7.64 28.67
N GLU A 93 -18.75 -6.73 28.52
CA GLU A 93 -19.68 -6.34 29.59
C GLU A 93 -20.55 -7.52 30.03
N LYS A 94 -21.07 -8.31 29.09
CA LYS A 94 -21.88 -9.51 29.40
C LYS A 94 -21.05 -10.64 30.00
N LYS A 95 -19.79 -10.76 29.57
CA LYS A 95 -18.77 -11.64 30.16
C LYS A 95 -18.15 -11.03 31.42
N GLN A 96 -18.86 -10.12 32.11
CA GLN A 96 -18.53 -9.65 33.45
C GLN A 96 -17.77 -10.76 34.19
N MET A 97 -16.57 -10.41 34.66
CA MET A 97 -15.53 -11.31 35.17
C MET A 97 -15.99 -12.21 36.33
N SER A 98 -17.26 -12.11 36.75
CA SER A 98 -17.94 -12.90 37.77
C SER A 98 -18.16 -14.38 37.44
N GLN A 99 -17.83 -14.83 36.22
CA GLN A 99 -17.84 -16.26 35.88
C GLN A 99 -16.45 -16.88 35.71
N PHE A 100 -15.37 -16.13 35.99
CA PHE A 100 -14.09 -16.79 36.10
C PHE A 100 -14.02 -17.47 37.48
N PRO A 101 -13.77 -18.79 37.56
CA PRO A 101 -13.71 -19.56 38.82
C PRO A 101 -12.50 -19.17 39.70
N PHE A 102 -11.88 -18.01 39.44
CA PHE A 102 -10.73 -17.48 40.15
C PHE A 102 -11.11 -16.33 41.10
N GLN A 103 -12.38 -15.94 41.21
CA GLN A 103 -12.80 -14.89 42.15
C GLN A 103 -12.93 -15.35 43.60
N GLU A 104 -13.03 -16.66 43.83
CA GLU A 104 -13.06 -17.25 45.17
C GLU A 104 -11.67 -17.71 45.65
N LEU A 105 -10.61 -17.51 44.85
CA LEU A 105 -9.25 -17.60 45.36
C LEU A 105 -9.01 -16.40 46.28
N GLU A 106 -9.38 -16.57 47.55
CA GLU A 106 -9.10 -15.61 48.60
C GLU A 106 -7.60 -15.26 48.58
N ASP A 107 -7.29 -13.97 48.70
CA ASP A 107 -5.91 -13.44 48.71
C ASP A 107 -4.99 -14.14 49.73
N LYS A 108 -5.56 -14.88 50.68
CA LYS A 108 -4.87 -15.70 51.68
C LYS A 108 -4.06 -16.85 51.05
N GLU A 109 -4.55 -17.54 50.02
CA GLU A 109 -3.81 -18.64 49.38
C GLU A 109 -2.66 -18.13 48.48
N LEU A 110 -2.85 -16.97 47.85
CA LEU A 110 -1.80 -16.32 47.06
C LEU A 110 -0.66 -15.79 47.95
N SER A 111 -0.98 -15.28 49.14
CA SER A 111 0.03 -14.74 50.08
C SER A 111 0.97 -15.81 50.65
N ALA A 112 0.54 -17.07 50.70
CA ALA A 112 1.36 -18.17 51.20
C ALA A 112 2.48 -18.58 50.20
N PHE A 113 2.35 -18.24 48.91
CA PHE A 113 3.33 -18.57 47.88
C PHE A 113 4.39 -17.48 47.63
N THR A 114 4.21 -16.27 48.17
CA THR A 114 5.22 -15.21 48.06
C THR A 114 6.29 -15.39 49.13
N CYS A 115 7.27 -16.23 48.83
CA CYS A 115 8.49 -16.39 49.62
C CYS A 115 9.20 -15.02 49.77
N SER A 116 9.27 -14.53 51.00
CA SER A 116 9.54 -13.14 51.41
C SER A 116 10.98 -12.64 51.26
N THR A 117 11.84 -13.34 50.50
CA THR A 117 13.28 -13.01 50.44
C THR A 117 13.78 -12.51 49.08
N GLN A 118 12.95 -12.51 48.02
CA GLN A 118 13.31 -11.92 46.71
C GLN A 118 12.59 -10.59 46.39
N ASP A 119 11.75 -10.12 47.30
CA ASP A 119 10.74 -9.10 47.03
C ASP A 119 11.32 -7.69 46.77
N GLU A 120 12.44 -7.32 47.41
CA GLU A 120 13.06 -6.00 47.21
C GLU A 120 13.77 -5.84 45.87
N SER A 121 14.38 -6.91 45.35
CA SER A 121 15.01 -6.88 44.02
C SER A 121 13.96 -6.69 42.93
N VAL A 122 12.83 -7.40 43.05
CA VAL A 122 11.70 -7.30 42.11
C VAL A 122 11.05 -5.92 42.18
N LYS A 123 10.84 -5.35 43.39
CA LYS A 123 10.34 -3.98 43.55
C LYS A 123 11.26 -2.95 42.89
N GLN A 124 12.58 -3.08 43.05
CA GLN A 124 13.53 -2.20 42.37
C GLN A 124 13.47 -2.32 40.85
N GLN A 125 13.39 -3.53 40.30
CA GLN A 125 13.22 -3.75 38.86
C GLN A 125 11.89 -3.18 38.36
N LEU A 126 10.80 -3.35 39.11
CA LEU A 126 9.50 -2.81 38.77
C LEU A 126 9.51 -1.28 38.75
N ASN A 127 10.17 -0.63 39.71
CA ASN A 127 10.29 0.82 39.73
C ASN A 127 11.14 1.35 38.56
N LYS A 128 12.23 0.65 38.20
CA LYS A 128 13.01 0.96 36.99
C LYS A 128 12.16 0.83 35.72
N LEU A 129 11.37 -0.23 35.61
CA LEU A 129 10.49 -0.44 34.46
C LEU A 129 9.40 0.64 34.39
N LYS A 130 8.80 1.02 35.52
CA LYS A 130 7.81 2.11 35.59
C LYS A 130 8.41 3.45 35.15
N ALA A 131 9.62 3.78 35.61
CA ALA A 131 10.31 5.00 35.19
C ALA A 131 10.64 4.97 33.68
N SER A 132 11.13 3.84 33.17
CA SER A 132 11.39 3.66 31.73
C SER A 132 10.11 3.83 30.91
N HIS A 133 9.01 3.22 31.36
CA HIS A 133 7.71 3.34 30.69
C HIS A 133 7.19 4.79 30.69
N GLN A 134 7.33 5.52 31.80
CA GLN A 134 6.98 6.94 31.86
C GLN A 134 7.81 7.78 30.90
N ASN A 135 9.10 7.48 30.72
CA ASN A 135 9.95 8.17 29.75
C ASN A 135 9.51 7.89 28.31
N SER A 136 9.20 6.62 27.98
CA SER A 136 8.67 6.26 26.66
C SER A 136 7.33 6.95 26.37
N LEU A 137 6.46 7.11 27.37
CA LEU A 137 5.20 7.85 27.21
C LEU A 137 5.43 9.34 26.90
N LYS A 138 6.42 9.97 27.53
CA LYS A 138 6.81 11.36 27.22
C LYS A 138 7.34 11.49 25.80
N GLU A 139 8.19 10.55 25.37
CA GLU A 139 8.73 10.52 24.01
C GLU A 139 7.61 10.33 22.96
N ILE A 140 6.67 9.41 23.20
CA ILE A 140 5.50 9.23 22.33
C ILE A 140 4.65 10.51 22.28
N ALA A 141 4.50 11.23 23.39
CA ALA A 141 3.76 12.49 23.40
C ALA A 141 4.45 13.58 22.55
N LEU A 142 5.78 13.67 22.61
CA LEU A 142 6.56 14.58 21.77
C LEU A 142 6.43 14.22 20.28
N LEU A 143 6.58 12.94 19.92
CA LEU A 143 6.42 12.48 18.54
C LEU A 143 5.01 12.74 18.00
N LYS A 144 3.97 12.60 18.83
CA LYS A 144 2.59 12.97 18.44
C LYS A 144 2.45 14.46 18.15
N PHE A 145 3.11 15.31 18.95
CA PHE A 145 3.11 16.74 18.72
C PHE A 145 3.85 17.12 17.42
N GLU A 146 4.99 16.49 17.14
CA GLU A 146 5.71 16.68 15.87
C GLU A 146 4.91 16.21 14.66
N ASN A 147 4.25 15.06 14.76
CA ASN A 147 3.36 14.57 13.70
C ASN A 147 2.20 15.54 13.42
N SER A 148 1.65 16.18 14.46
CA SER A 148 0.62 17.22 14.29
C SER A 148 1.14 18.43 13.50
N LYS A 149 2.40 18.84 13.72
CA LYS A 149 3.04 19.90 12.91
C LYS A 149 3.27 19.48 11.46
N LEU A 150 3.64 18.22 11.23
CA LEU A 150 3.78 17.70 9.87
C LEU A 150 2.43 17.67 9.15
N ASP A 151 1.34 17.33 9.84
CA ASP A 151 -0.01 17.36 9.27
C ASP A 151 -0.43 18.77 8.82
N THR A 152 -0.04 19.83 9.55
CA THR A 152 -0.30 21.22 9.11
C THR A 152 0.51 21.56 7.87
N VAL A 153 1.80 21.19 7.82
CA VAL A 153 2.66 21.40 6.64
C VAL A 153 2.13 20.66 5.41
N VAL A 154 1.61 19.44 5.58
CA VAL A 154 1.01 18.67 4.49
C VAL A 154 -0.25 19.37 3.97
N LYS A 155 -1.11 19.91 4.86
CA LYS A 155 -2.29 20.68 4.45
C LYS A 155 -1.91 21.93 3.68
N ASP A 156 -0.93 22.67 4.14
CA ASP A 156 -0.46 23.89 3.48
C ASP A 156 0.10 23.58 2.08
N ASN A 157 0.86 22.49 1.94
CA ASN A 157 1.35 22.05 0.64
C ASN A 157 0.23 21.66 -0.34
N VAL A 158 -0.86 21.06 0.16
CA VAL A 158 -2.04 20.77 -0.67
C VAL A 158 -2.70 22.06 -1.16
N ILE A 159 -2.83 23.06 -0.29
CA ILE A 159 -3.38 24.39 -0.66
C ILE A 159 -2.49 25.06 -1.71
N LEU A 160 -1.17 25.05 -1.53
CA LEU A 160 -0.22 25.62 -2.48
C LEU A 160 -0.29 24.95 -3.85
N ARG A 161 -0.42 23.61 -3.90
CA ARG A 161 -0.60 22.88 -5.18
C ARG A 161 -1.90 23.29 -5.89
N ASN A 162 -3.01 23.37 -5.17
CA ASN A 162 -4.28 23.79 -5.75
C ASN A 162 -4.20 25.22 -6.30
N ASN A 163 -3.51 26.13 -5.60
CA ASN A 163 -3.30 27.49 -6.07
C ASN A 163 -2.42 27.52 -7.32
N LEU A 164 -1.36 26.71 -7.37
CA LEU A 164 -0.49 26.59 -8.54
C LEU A 164 -1.27 26.07 -9.76
N ASP A 165 -2.11 25.05 -9.58
CA ASP A 165 -2.97 24.51 -10.63
C ASP A 165 -3.94 25.57 -11.17
N LYS A 166 -4.51 26.40 -10.28
CA LYS A 166 -5.36 27.53 -10.67
C LYS A 166 -4.60 28.56 -11.51
N VAL A 167 -3.41 28.96 -11.09
CA VAL A 167 -2.55 29.91 -11.85
C VAL A 167 -2.17 29.32 -13.22
N ASN A 168 -1.87 28.03 -13.29
CA ASN A 168 -1.58 27.36 -14.55
C ASN A 168 -2.79 27.34 -15.49
N LEU A 169 -4.00 27.16 -14.96
CA LEU A 169 -5.23 27.22 -15.73
C LEU A 169 -5.47 28.63 -16.30
N GLU A 170 -5.33 29.66 -15.48
CA GLU A 170 -5.43 31.07 -15.91
C GLU A 170 -4.39 31.40 -16.99
N ARG A 171 -3.16 30.91 -16.84
CA ARG A 171 -2.11 31.06 -17.86
C ARG A 171 -2.48 30.39 -19.18
N LEU A 172 -3.10 29.21 -19.15
CA LEU A 172 -3.58 28.53 -20.36
C LEU A 172 -4.71 29.30 -21.04
N GLU A 173 -5.63 29.88 -20.26
CA GLU A 173 -6.71 30.72 -20.78
C GLU A 173 -6.16 31.98 -21.47
N HIS A 174 -5.21 32.67 -20.82
CA HIS A 174 -4.51 33.80 -21.44
C HIS A 174 -3.78 33.39 -22.73
N GLY A 175 -3.13 32.22 -22.74
CA GLY A 175 -2.51 31.68 -23.96
C GLY A 175 -3.49 31.50 -25.12
N ARG A 176 -4.71 31.02 -24.84
CA ARG A 176 -5.77 30.90 -25.86
C ARG A 176 -6.27 32.26 -26.35
N ILE A 177 -6.37 33.26 -25.46
CA ILE A 177 -6.76 34.62 -25.84
C ILE A 177 -5.72 35.23 -26.77
N ILE A 178 -4.42 35.09 -26.45
CA ILE A 178 -3.33 35.57 -27.29
C ILE A 178 -3.40 34.93 -28.69
N GLN A 179 -3.56 33.61 -28.77
CA GLN A 179 -3.69 32.90 -30.06
C GLN A 179 -4.87 33.40 -30.90
N LYS A 180 -6.01 33.74 -30.28
CA LYS A 180 -7.16 34.31 -30.99
C LYS A 180 -6.83 35.69 -31.57
N ILE A 181 -6.19 36.56 -30.78
CA ILE A 181 -5.77 37.89 -31.22
C ILE A 181 -4.78 37.79 -32.39
N GLU A 182 -3.81 36.89 -32.31
CA GLU A 182 -2.85 36.63 -33.40
C GLU A 182 -3.54 36.18 -34.68
N HIS A 183 -4.55 35.31 -34.58
CA HIS A 183 -5.36 34.86 -35.71
C HIS A 183 -6.15 36.02 -36.34
N GLU A 184 -6.86 36.83 -35.54
CA GLU A 184 -7.60 37.99 -36.02
C GLU A 184 -6.68 39.02 -36.71
N LEU A 185 -5.49 39.26 -36.15
CA LEU A 185 -4.47 40.11 -36.77
C LEU A 185 -3.96 39.54 -38.12
N ALA A 186 -3.80 38.22 -38.22
CA ALA A 186 -3.43 37.57 -39.47
C ALA A 186 -4.52 37.72 -40.56
N GLU A 187 -5.79 37.61 -40.19
CA GLU A 187 -6.92 37.85 -41.11
C GLU A 187 -6.99 39.32 -41.56
N HIS A 188 -6.80 40.27 -40.65
CA HIS A 188 -6.78 41.69 -40.97
C HIS A 188 -5.60 42.10 -41.88
N THR A 189 -4.44 41.46 -41.74
CA THR A 189 -3.28 41.72 -42.61
C THR A 189 -3.47 41.12 -44.00
N SER A 190 -4.06 39.92 -44.09
CA SER A 190 -4.41 39.28 -45.37
C SER A 190 -5.40 40.11 -46.19
N THR A 191 -6.47 40.60 -45.57
CA THR A 191 -7.48 41.44 -46.23
C THR A 191 -6.91 42.78 -46.74
N ARG A 192 -5.98 43.41 -45.99
CA ARG A 192 -5.29 44.63 -46.44
C ARG A 192 -4.35 44.39 -47.64
N GLY A 193 -3.74 43.20 -47.75
CA GLY A 193 -2.90 42.83 -48.89
C GLY A 193 -3.66 42.79 -50.23
N ASN A 194 -4.92 42.33 -50.21
CA ASN A 194 -5.78 42.26 -51.39
C ASN A 194 -6.23 43.65 -51.88
N LEU A 195 -6.49 44.59 -50.98
CA LEU A 195 -6.87 45.96 -51.35
C LEU A 195 -5.74 46.72 -52.08
N ARG A 196 -4.48 46.47 -51.72
CA ARG A 196 -3.33 47.09 -52.43
C ARG A 196 -3.13 46.53 -53.84
N HIS A 197 -3.39 45.24 -54.07
CA HIS A 197 -3.29 44.64 -55.42
C HIS A 197 -4.35 45.20 -56.39
N HIS A 198 -5.57 45.47 -55.91
CA HIS A 198 -6.60 46.08 -56.76
C HIS A 198 -6.35 47.56 -57.06
N ALA A 199 -5.72 48.31 -56.14
CA ALA A 199 -5.36 49.72 -56.38
C ALA A 199 -4.20 49.87 -57.40
N GLY A 200 -3.23 48.96 -57.40
CA GLY A 200 -2.13 48.97 -58.37
C GLY A 200 -2.55 48.63 -59.81
N CYS A 201 -3.53 47.75 -59.98
CA CYS A 201 -3.96 47.28 -61.30
C CYS A 201 -4.80 48.30 -62.09
N ARG A 202 -5.39 49.31 -61.44
CA ARG A 202 -6.11 50.40 -62.13
C ARG A 202 -5.21 51.51 -62.67
N ARG A 203 -3.96 51.62 -62.19
CA ARG A 203 -3.05 52.70 -62.62
C ARG A 203 -2.33 52.42 -63.95
N LEU A 204 -2.25 51.15 -64.38
CA LEU A 204 -1.58 50.76 -65.64
C LEU A 204 -2.49 50.72 -66.88
N LYS A 205 -3.79 51.04 -66.75
CA LYS A 205 -4.72 51.11 -67.89
C LYS A 205 -4.99 52.51 -68.43
N LEU A 206 -4.44 53.56 -67.80
CA LEU A 206 -4.66 54.95 -68.24
C LEU A 206 -3.54 55.49 -69.16
N ASP A 207 -2.38 54.83 -69.24
CA ASP A 207 -1.25 55.34 -70.03
C ASP A 207 -1.19 54.81 -71.48
N HIS A 208 -2.11 53.92 -71.89
CA HIS A 208 -2.11 53.36 -73.25
C HIS A 208 -3.02 54.08 -74.26
N HIS A 209 -3.75 55.12 -73.86
CA HIS A 209 -4.65 55.87 -74.77
C HIS A 209 -4.09 57.21 -75.29
N PHE A 210 -2.84 57.58 -74.95
CA PHE A 210 -2.30 58.90 -75.32
C PHE A 210 -1.31 58.91 -76.51
N VAL A 211 -1.15 57.80 -77.25
CA VAL A 211 -0.20 57.71 -78.39
C VAL A 211 -0.89 57.33 -79.71
N ALA A 212 -2.07 57.89 -79.98
CA ALA A 212 -2.78 57.68 -81.25
C ALA A 212 -3.34 58.97 -81.88
N SER A 213 -2.70 60.11 -81.62
CA SER A 213 -3.01 61.40 -82.28
C SER A 213 -1.74 62.13 -82.66
N ARG A 214 -1.02 61.62 -83.66
CA ARG A 214 -0.10 62.39 -84.51
C ARG A 214 -0.07 61.77 -85.89
#